data_AF-A0A315C946-F1
#
_entry.id   AF-A0A315C946-F1
#
_cell.length_a   1.000
_cell.length_b   1.000
_cell.length_c   1.000
_cell.angle_alpha   90.00
_cell.angle_beta   90.00
_cell.angle_gamma   90.00
#
_symmetry.space_group_name_H-M   'P 1'
#
loop_
_entity.id
_entity.type
_entity.pdbx_description
1 polymer ?
#
loop_
_entity_poly.entity_id
_entity_poly.type
_entity_poly.pdbx_seq_one_letter_code
_entity_poly.pdbx_strand_id
1 'polypeptide(L)'
;MSHRRTQQHTPDIDNPTWTKKDFVQAQPAREVLASIFSPASTDALLTPRGRPKADATKVRVGIRLSPEVLDHFKASGDGWQTRIDAALRQFIAEHPGTR
;
A
#
# COMPACT_ATOMS: atom_id res chain seq x y z
N MET A 1 4.64 10.37 22.00
CA MET A 1 3.91 9.96 20.78
C MET A 1 3.42 11.23 20.10
N SER A 2 4.14 11.75 19.09
CA SER A 2 3.77 13.02 18.45
C SER A 2 2.57 12.82 17.52
N HIS A 3 1.41 13.32 17.93
CA HIS A 3 0.25 13.47 17.06
C HIS A 3 0.54 14.58 16.05
N ARG A 4 1.04 14.22 14.87
CA ARG A 4 1.13 15.16 13.76
C ARG A 4 -0.30 15.44 13.28
N ARG A 5 -0.93 16.48 13.85
CA ARG A 5 -2.20 17.00 13.33
C ARG A 5 -1.94 17.48 11.90
N THR A 6 -2.59 16.83 10.93
CA THR A 6 -2.63 17.32 9.56
C THR A 6 -3.36 18.65 9.58
N GLN A 7 -2.64 19.75 9.41
CA GLN A 7 -3.24 21.08 9.26
C GLN A 7 -4.21 20.99 8.06
N GLN A 8 -5.48 21.32 8.26
CA GLN A 8 -6.43 21.44 7.16
C GLN A 8 -6.02 22.65 6.32
N HIS A 9 -5.71 22.43 5.05
CA HIS A 9 -5.33 23.51 4.14
C HIS A 9 -6.57 24.29 3.71
N THR A 10 -6.51 25.62 3.77
CA THR A 10 -7.52 26.52 3.19
C THR A 10 -7.60 26.25 1.68
N PRO A 11 -8.79 26.09 1.08
CA PRO A 11 -8.90 25.95 -0.38
C PRO A 11 -8.22 27.14 -1.07
N ASP A 12 -7.39 26.87 -2.06
CA ASP A 12 -6.78 27.91 -2.89
C ASP A 12 -7.87 28.55 -3.77
N ILE A 13 -8.25 29.79 -3.44
CA ILE A 13 -9.33 30.53 -4.10
C ILE A 13 -8.85 31.12 -5.44
N ASP A 14 -7.55 31.29 -5.62
CA ASP A 14 -6.96 31.89 -6.81
C ASP A 14 -6.83 30.90 -7.97
N ASN A 15 -6.86 29.59 -7.69
CA ASN A 15 -6.81 28.56 -8.73
C ASN A 15 -8.16 28.48 -9.47
N PRO A 16 -8.21 28.80 -10.79
CA PRO A 16 -9.46 28.75 -11.54
C PRO A 16 -9.99 27.32 -11.64
N THR A 17 -11.31 27.20 -11.79
CA THR A 17 -11.94 25.89 -12.03
C THR A 17 -11.59 25.39 -13.43
N TRP A 18 -11.04 24.17 -13.50
CA TRP A 18 -10.68 23.56 -14.77
C TRP A 18 -11.95 23.19 -15.55
N THR A 19 -12.03 23.68 -16.78
CA THR A 19 -13.12 23.42 -17.71
C THR A 19 -12.72 22.34 -18.72
N LYS A 20 -13.69 21.85 -19.49
CA LYS A 20 -13.44 20.87 -20.57
C LYS A 20 -12.43 21.37 -21.61
N LYS A 21 -12.35 22.69 -21.84
CA LYS A 21 -11.39 23.27 -22.80
C LYS A 21 -9.95 23.12 -22.32
N ASP A 22 -9.73 23.21 -21.02
CA ASP A 22 -8.39 23.10 -20.42
C ASP A 22 -7.85 21.67 -20.55
N PHE A 23 -8.72 20.65 -20.41
CA PHE A 23 -8.35 19.25 -20.65
C PHE A 23 -7.99 18.96 -22.12
N VAL A 24 -8.58 19.67 -23.07
CA VAL A 24 -8.23 19.52 -24.50
C VAL A 24 -6.83 20.08 -24.77
N GLN A 25 -6.40 21.11 -24.04
CA GLN A 25 -5.07 21.72 -24.16
C GLN A 25 -4.01 21.04 -23.29
N ALA A 26 -4.41 20.14 -22.37
CA ALA A 26 -3.51 19.48 -21.46
C ALA A 26 -2.54 18.54 -22.19
N GLN A 27 -1.26 18.59 -21.81
CA GLN A 27 -0.21 17.76 -22.40
C GLN A 27 0.27 16.69 -21.42
N PRO A 28 0.76 15.53 -21.91
CA PRO A 28 1.33 14.49 -21.06
C PRO A 28 2.52 15.01 -20.24
N ALA A 29 2.52 14.72 -18.93
CA ALA A 29 3.59 15.16 -18.03
C ALA A 29 4.98 14.72 -18.49
N ARG A 30 5.12 13.55 -19.12
CA ARG A 30 6.40 13.07 -19.68
C ARG A 30 6.98 14.00 -20.76
N GLU A 31 6.13 14.66 -21.54
CA GLU A 31 6.53 15.52 -22.65
C GLU A 31 6.86 16.92 -22.12
N VAL A 32 6.06 17.43 -21.18
CA VAL A 32 6.26 18.75 -20.56
C VAL A 32 7.43 18.75 -19.58
N LEU A 33 7.58 17.73 -18.74
CA LEU A 33 8.66 17.69 -17.75
C LEU A 33 10.03 17.53 -18.42
N ALA A 34 10.10 16.77 -19.52
CA ALA A 34 11.33 16.60 -20.29
C ALA A 34 11.83 17.91 -20.94
N SER A 35 10.93 18.87 -21.22
CA SER A 35 11.33 20.17 -21.78
C SER A 35 11.72 21.21 -20.71
N ILE A 36 11.28 21.02 -19.46
CA ILE A 36 11.52 21.97 -18.36
C ILE A 36 12.70 21.55 -17.47
N PHE A 37 12.87 20.25 -17.22
CA PHE A 37 13.84 19.72 -16.28
C PHE A 37 14.93 18.90 -16.94
N SER A 38 16.05 18.70 -16.22
CA SER A 38 17.10 17.78 -16.67
C SER A 38 16.57 16.33 -16.79
N PRO A 39 17.17 15.48 -17.65
CA PRO A 39 16.72 14.10 -17.82
C PRO A 39 16.62 13.31 -16.50
N ALA A 40 17.62 13.47 -15.62
CA ALA A 40 17.64 12.80 -14.32
C ALA A 40 16.52 13.27 -13.38
N SER A 41 16.19 14.56 -13.40
CA SER A 41 15.10 15.13 -12.61
C SER A 41 13.74 14.68 -13.14
N THR A 42 13.57 14.64 -14.46
CA THR A 42 12.35 14.15 -15.11
C THR A 42 12.08 12.69 -14.77
N ASP A 43 13.09 11.82 -14.86
CA ASP A 43 12.95 10.40 -14.50
C ASP A 43 12.58 10.21 -13.02
N ALA A 44 13.19 10.99 -12.13
CA ALA A 44 12.85 10.94 -10.71
C ALA A 44 11.39 11.36 -10.42
N LEU A 45 10.85 12.31 -11.19
CA LEU A 45 9.46 12.77 -11.06
C LEU A 45 8.46 11.78 -11.68
N LEU A 46 8.85 11.09 -12.76
CA LEU A 46 8.01 10.11 -13.45
C LEU A 46 8.04 8.72 -12.80
N THR A 47 9.08 8.41 -12.01
CA THR A 47 9.18 7.14 -11.30
C THR A 47 8.05 7.00 -10.28
N PRO A 48 7.23 5.92 -10.35
CA PRO A 48 6.16 5.69 -9.40
C PRO A 48 6.68 5.68 -7.97
N ARG A 49 6.17 6.60 -7.14
CA ARG A 49 6.53 6.68 -5.72
C ARG A 49 5.63 5.72 -4.94
N GLY A 50 6.22 4.78 -4.21
CA GLY A 50 5.45 3.86 -3.37
C GLY A 50 6.26 2.62 -2.96
N ARG A 51 5.69 1.81 -2.05
CA ARG A 51 6.26 0.50 -1.74
C ARG A 51 6.25 -0.35 -3.02
N PRO A 52 7.37 -0.98 -3.40
CA PRO A 52 7.40 -1.88 -4.55
C PRO A 52 6.31 -2.95 -4.39
N LYS A 53 5.64 -3.28 -5.49
CA LYS A 53 4.61 -4.32 -5.50
C LYS A 53 5.25 -5.62 -5.02
N ALA A 54 4.71 -6.22 -3.95
CA ALA A 54 5.22 -7.48 -3.45
C ALA A 54 4.83 -8.62 -4.41
N ASP A 55 5.79 -9.46 -4.80
CA ASP A 55 5.57 -10.60 -5.71
C ASP A 55 4.57 -11.62 -5.15
N ALA A 56 4.59 -11.83 -3.82
CA ALA A 56 3.62 -12.67 -3.11
C ALA A 56 2.94 -11.86 -2.00
N THR A 57 1.65 -11.59 -2.17
CA THR A 57 0.83 -10.90 -1.16
C THR A 57 0.09 -11.91 -0.31
N LYS A 58 0.10 -11.73 1.02
CA LYS A 58 -0.79 -12.50 1.92
C LYS A 58 -2.25 -12.26 1.52
N VAL A 59 -3.00 -13.33 1.29
CA VAL A 59 -4.43 -13.24 0.99
C VAL A 59 -5.20 -13.16 2.30
N ARG A 60 -6.04 -12.12 2.45
CA ARG A 60 -6.94 -12.01 3.60
C ARG A 60 -8.09 -12.98 3.43
N VAL A 61 -8.10 -14.04 4.23
CA VAL A 61 -9.18 -15.03 4.25
C VAL A 61 -9.96 -14.97 5.56
N GLY A 62 -11.28 -15.15 5.50
CA GLY A 62 -12.14 -15.28 6.66
C GLY A 62 -12.35 -16.76 7.00
N ILE A 63 -11.51 -17.32 7.88
CA ILE A 63 -11.65 -18.70 8.37
C ILE A 63 -12.22 -18.70 9.79
N ARG A 64 -12.98 -19.74 10.12
CA ARG A 64 -13.42 -20.00 11.50
C ARG A 64 -12.41 -20.95 12.14
N LEU A 65 -11.96 -20.59 13.35
CA LEU A 65 -11.04 -21.37 14.15
C LEU A 65 -11.71 -21.71 15.48
N SER A 66 -11.32 -22.84 16.09
CA SER A 66 -11.79 -23.20 17.43
C SER A 66 -11.45 -22.10 18.44
N PRO A 67 -12.32 -21.84 19.45
CA PRO A 67 -12.07 -20.82 20.47
C PRO A 67 -10.73 -21.01 21.19
N GLU A 68 -10.38 -22.24 21.54
CA GLU A 68 -9.12 -22.59 22.22
C GLU A 68 -7.87 -22.16 21.44
N VAL A 69 -7.90 -22.30 20.10
CA VAL A 69 -6.79 -21.89 19.22
C VAL A 69 -6.70 -20.37 19.19
N LEU A 70 -7.83 -19.68 19.04
CA LEU A 70 -7.85 -18.21 19.05
C LEU A 70 -7.36 -17.64 20.38
N ASP A 71 -7.79 -18.21 21.50
CA ASP A 71 -7.42 -17.74 22.83
C ASP A 71 -5.93 -17.95 23.09
N HIS A 72 -5.39 -19.12 22.73
CA HIS A 72 -3.95 -19.40 22.83
C HIS A 72 -3.10 -18.37 22.06
N PHE A 73 -3.43 -18.13 20.78
CA PHE A 73 -2.66 -17.18 20.00
C PHE A 73 -2.91 -15.73 20.44
N LYS A 74 -4.14 -15.32 20.78
CA LYS A 74 -4.42 -13.95 21.25
C LYS A 74 -3.73 -13.63 22.57
N ALA A 75 -3.58 -14.61 23.48
CA ALA A 75 -2.88 -14.42 24.74
C ALA A 75 -1.42 -13.96 24.55
N SER A 76 -0.81 -14.29 23.41
CA SER A 76 0.55 -13.84 23.07
C SER A 76 0.65 -12.37 22.63
N GLY A 77 -0.48 -11.64 22.55
CA GLY A 77 -0.53 -10.21 22.26
C GLY A 77 -0.35 -9.85 20.78
N ASP A 78 0.25 -8.70 20.51
CA ASP A 78 0.44 -8.19 19.16
C ASP A 78 1.20 -9.19 18.27
N GLY A 79 0.78 -9.30 17.02
CA GLY A 79 1.36 -10.23 16.05
C GLY A 79 0.83 -11.67 16.13
N TRP A 80 -0.21 -11.95 16.91
CA TRP A 80 -0.79 -13.30 17.01
C TRP A 80 -1.23 -13.88 15.65
N GLN A 81 -1.72 -13.04 14.73
CA GLN A 81 -2.06 -13.45 13.36
C GLN A 81 -0.83 -13.91 12.55
N THR A 82 0.34 -13.34 12.83
CA THR A 82 1.59 -13.76 12.19
C THR A 82 2.06 -15.09 12.78
N ARG A 83 1.90 -15.29 14.09
CA ARG A 83 2.24 -16.54 14.76
C ARG A 83 1.37 -17.71 14.32
N ILE A 84 0.06 -17.51 14.16
CA ILE A 84 -0.83 -18.55 13.65
C ILE A 84 -0.54 -18.88 12.16
N ASP A 85 -0.22 -17.89 11.32
CA ASP A 85 0.24 -18.13 9.94
C ASP A 85 1.54 -18.96 9.91
N ALA A 86 2.50 -18.66 10.80
CA ALA A 86 3.73 -19.45 10.93
C ALA A 86 3.46 -20.89 11.37
N ALA A 87 2.58 -21.10 12.34
CA ALA A 87 2.19 -22.43 12.80
C ALA A 87 1.52 -23.26 11.70
N LEU A 88 0.62 -22.64 10.91
CA LEU A 88 -0.02 -23.31 9.78
C LEU A 88 0.99 -23.69 8.68
N ARG A 89 1.98 -22.83 8.41
CA ARG A 89 3.07 -23.13 7.47
C ARG A 89 3.94 -24.29 7.97
N GLN A 90 4.27 -24.29 9.25
CA GLN A 90 5.02 -25.38 9.87
C GLN A 90 4.25 -26.70 9.75
N PHE A 91 2.95 -26.70 10.05
CA PHE A 91 2.10 -27.88 9.90
C PHE A 91 2.14 -28.45 8.47
N ILE A 92 2.05 -27.60 7.44
CA ILE A 92 2.15 -28.01 6.03
C ILE A 92 3.54 -28.60 5.70
N ALA A 93 4.61 -28.04 6.27
CA ALA A 93 5.96 -28.53 6.04
C ALA A 93 6.22 -29.89 6.71
N GLU A 94 5.66 -30.11 7.90
CA GLU A 94 5.75 -31.36 8.65
C GLU A 94 4.83 -32.45 8.10
N HIS A 95 3.68 -32.06 7.54
CA HIS A 95 2.69 -32.94 6.95
C HIS A 95 2.51 -32.59 5.47
N PRO A 96 3.56 -32.79 4.64
CA PRO A 96 3.42 -32.61 3.20
C PRO A 96 2.32 -33.56 2.76
N GLY A 97 1.23 -32.99 2.24
CA GLY A 97 -0.03 -33.70 2.09
C GLY A 97 0.17 -35.07 1.47
N THR A 98 -0.10 -36.12 2.25
CA THR A 98 -0.25 -37.47 1.72
C THR A 98 -1.51 -37.45 0.88
N ARG A 99 -1.35 -37.19 -0.41
CA ARG A 99 -2.41 -37.31 -1.39
C ARG A 99 -1.93 -38.12 -2.57
#